data_AF-A0A559NKX3-F1
#
_entry.id   AF-A0A559NKX3-F1
#
_cell.length_a   1.000
_cell.length_b   1.000
_cell.length_c   1.000
_cell.angle_alpha   90.00
_cell.angle_beta   90.00
_cell.angle_gamma   90.00
#
_symmetry.space_group_name_H-M   'P 1'
#
loop_
_entity.id
_entity.type
_entity.pdbx_description
1 polymer ?
#
loop_
_entity_poly.entity_id
_entity_poly.type
_entity_poly.pdbx_seq_one_letter_code
_entity_poly.pdbx_strand_id
1 'polypeptide(L)'
;MKLTVKILFILVFNMLLLSCESKSRQDIINNELAYPMSIQTVLSKIGQPDSITTENHDTGVFGVRVNKIYHYGSNQLVFSPHNIYMGKK
;
A
#
# COMPACT_ATOMS: atom_id res chain seq x y z
N MET A 1 -16.78 -28.21 -36.01
CA MET A 1 -16.58 -26.78 -35.66
C MET A 1 -16.28 -26.59 -34.16
N LYS A 2 -15.30 -27.32 -33.59
CA LYS A 2 -14.98 -27.30 -32.13
C LYS A 2 -13.55 -26.84 -31.81
N LEU A 3 -12.70 -26.67 -32.82
CA LEU A 3 -11.27 -26.38 -32.64
C LEU A 3 -10.97 -24.87 -32.65
N THR A 4 -11.71 -24.10 -33.44
CA THR A 4 -11.57 -22.63 -33.56
C THR A 4 -11.96 -21.89 -32.27
N VAL A 5 -12.96 -22.39 -31.53
CA VAL A 5 -13.40 -21.79 -30.26
C VAL A 5 -12.32 -21.94 -29.18
N LYS A 6 -11.61 -23.06 -29.14
CA LYS A 6 -10.54 -23.31 -28.14
C LYS A 6 -9.36 -22.38 -28.34
N ILE A 7 -8.97 -22.13 -29.60
CA ILE A 7 -7.85 -21.25 -29.94
C ILE A 7 -8.21 -19.78 -29.64
N LEU A 8 -9.46 -19.38 -29.94
CA LEU A 8 -9.95 -18.04 -29.62
C LEU A 8 -9.96 -17.79 -28.10
N PHE A 9 -10.33 -18.79 -27.31
CA PHE A 9 -10.33 -18.69 -25.85
C PHE A 9 -8.92 -18.48 -25.28
N ILE A 10 -7.91 -19.18 -25.80
CA ILE A 10 -6.51 -19.05 -25.37
C ILE A 10 -5.94 -17.66 -25.70
N LEU A 11 -6.31 -17.10 -26.86
CA LEU A 11 -5.89 -15.76 -27.27
C LEU A 11 -6.52 -14.66 -26.41
N VAL A 12 -7.81 -14.76 -26.11
CA VAL A 12 -8.50 -13.81 -25.22
C VAL A 12 -7.94 -13.89 -23.80
N PHE A 13 -7.62 -15.09 -23.31
CA PHE A 13 -7.03 -15.27 -21.97
C PHE A 13 -5.61 -14.70 -21.87
N ASN A 14 -4.80 -14.82 -22.94
CA ASN A 14 -3.46 -14.19 -22.98
C ASN A 14 -3.54 -12.67 -23.02
N MET A 15 -4.46 -12.09 -23.81
CA MET A 15 -4.67 -10.64 -23.84
C MET A 15 -5.11 -10.06 -22.48
N LEU A 16 -5.88 -10.82 -21.69
CA LEU A 16 -6.29 -10.42 -20.34
C LEU A 16 -5.14 -10.47 -19.31
N LEU A 17 -4.24 -11.45 -19.44
CA LEU A 17 -3.08 -11.60 -18.54
C LEU A 17 -2.02 -10.50 -18.76
N LEU A 18 -1.93 -9.94 -19.98
CA LEU A 18 -0.98 -8.90 -20.34
C LEU A 18 -1.33 -7.50 -19.78
N SER A 19 -2.55 -7.28 -19.28
CA SER A 19 -2.98 -5.97 -18.75
C SER A 19 -2.86 -5.81 -17.23
N CYS A 20 -2.17 -6.73 -16.54
CA CYS A 20 -1.87 -6.58 -15.11
C CYS A 20 -0.64 -5.66 -14.92
N GLU A 21 -0.76 -4.39 -15.31
CA GLU A 21 0.21 -3.37 -14.94
C GLU A 21 0.07 -3.09 -13.44
N SER A 22 0.81 -3.85 -12.64
CA SER A 22 0.95 -3.58 -11.22
C SER A 22 1.77 -2.30 -11.06
N LYS A 23 1.11 -1.20 -10.70
CA LYS A 23 1.80 0.02 -10.28
C LYS A 23 2.76 -0.30 -9.14
N SER A 24 3.96 0.27 -9.19
CA SER A 24 4.93 0.07 -8.13
C SER A 24 4.38 0.65 -6.81
N ARG A 25 4.67 -0.01 -5.67
CA ARG A 25 4.33 0.52 -4.34
C ARG A 25 4.88 1.94 -4.14
N GLN A 26 6.05 2.20 -4.72
CA GLN A 26 6.72 3.48 -4.67
C GLN A 26 5.92 4.59 -5.35
N ASP A 27 5.36 4.32 -6.52
CA ASP A 27 4.57 5.30 -7.27
C ASP A 27 3.26 5.62 -6.55
N ILE A 28 2.62 4.62 -5.95
CA ILE A 28 1.39 4.80 -5.17
C ILE A 28 1.68 5.69 -3.95
N ILE A 29 2.78 5.42 -3.23
CA ILE A 29 3.18 6.23 -2.06
C ILE A 29 3.46 7.68 -2.46
N ASN A 30 4.19 7.89 -3.55
CA ASN A 30 4.66 9.21 -3.95
C ASN A 30 3.56 10.07 -4.60
N ASN A 31 2.57 9.46 -5.26
CA ASN A 31 1.62 10.20 -6.10
C ASN A 31 0.14 10.01 -5.73
N GLU A 32 -0.22 8.95 -5.01
CA GLU A 32 -1.64 8.58 -4.80
C GLU A 32 -2.09 8.61 -3.33
N LEU A 33 -1.16 8.68 -2.38
CA LEU A 33 -1.50 8.85 -0.97
C LEU A 33 -1.73 10.31 -0.65
N ALA A 34 -2.84 10.59 0.05
CA ALA A 34 -3.18 11.90 0.57
C ALA A 34 -3.37 11.84 2.09
N TYR A 35 -2.91 12.86 2.80
CA TYR A 35 -3.19 13.04 4.22
C TYR A 35 -4.47 13.89 4.40
N PRO A 36 -5.39 13.54 5.32
CA PRO A 36 -5.42 12.36 6.19
C PRO A 36 -6.02 11.11 5.53
N MET A 37 -5.50 9.94 5.88
CA MET A 37 -6.03 8.64 5.42
C MET A 37 -5.86 7.56 6.51
N SER A 38 -6.85 6.67 6.65
CA SER A 38 -6.81 5.57 7.61
C SER A 38 -5.82 4.48 7.20
N ILE A 39 -5.27 3.74 8.15
CA ILE A 39 -4.41 2.57 7.89
C ILE A 39 -5.05 1.61 6.89
N GLN A 40 -6.35 1.31 7.05
CA GLN A 40 -7.04 0.34 6.19
C GLN A 40 -7.05 0.77 4.72
N THR A 41 -7.29 2.06 4.45
CA THR A 41 -7.28 2.59 3.08
C THR A 41 -5.86 2.62 2.49
N VAL A 42 -4.84 2.90 3.31
CA VAL A 42 -3.45 2.83 2.87
C VAL A 42 -3.06 1.39 2.51
N LEU A 43 -3.42 0.42 3.37
CA LEU A 43 -3.16 -1.00 3.15
C LEU A 43 -3.92 -1.56 1.94
N SER A 44 -5.14 -1.08 1.66
CA SER A 44 -5.88 -1.52 0.47
C SER A 44 -5.31 -0.94 -0.82
N LYS A 45 -4.68 0.24 -0.77
CA LYS A 45 -4.05 0.88 -1.94
C LYS A 45 -2.66 0.30 -2.25
N ILE A 46 -1.81 0.13 -1.25
CA ILE A 46 -0.39 -0.25 -1.46
C ILE A 46 -0.15 -1.74 -1.19
N GLY A 47 -0.96 -2.34 -0.32
CA GLY A 47 -0.75 -3.68 0.21
C GLY A 47 -0.06 -3.67 1.58
N GLN A 48 0.30 -4.88 2.02
CA GLN A 48 0.99 -5.08 3.30
C GLN A 48 2.41 -4.47 3.29
N PRO A 49 2.85 -3.87 4.39
CA PRO A 49 4.22 -3.39 4.54
C PRO A 49 5.21 -4.57 4.60
N ASP A 50 6.48 -4.28 4.34
CA ASP A 50 7.56 -5.27 4.45
C ASP A 50 7.90 -5.55 5.92
N SER A 51 7.80 -4.52 6.78
CA SER A 51 7.89 -4.65 8.23
C SER A 51 7.16 -3.52 8.96
N ILE A 52 6.88 -3.71 10.24
CA ILE A 52 6.25 -2.71 11.11
C ILE A 52 7.14 -2.54 12.34
N THR A 53 7.46 -1.29 12.66
CA THR A 53 8.19 -0.91 13.88
C THR A 53 7.38 0.12 14.68
N THR A 54 7.76 0.34 15.93
CA THR A 54 7.13 1.36 16.78
C THR A 54 8.15 2.37 17.25
N GLU A 55 7.77 3.65 17.21
CA GLU A 55 8.57 4.76 17.74
C GLU A 55 7.81 5.42 18.89
N ASN A 56 8.46 5.52 20.04
CA ASN A 56 7.94 6.21 21.20
C ASN A 56 8.18 7.71 21.02
N HIS A 57 7.11 8.47 21.00
CA HIS A 57 7.13 9.92 20.94
C HIS A 57 6.69 10.48 22.30
N ASP A 58 7.64 11.06 23.03
CA ASP A 58 7.35 11.73 24.29
C ASP A 58 6.54 13.01 24.02
N THR A 59 5.32 13.08 24.55
CA THR A 59 4.44 14.24 24.43
C THR A 59 4.42 15.11 25.70
N GLY A 60 5.40 14.93 26.59
CA GLY A 60 5.53 15.68 27.83
C GLY A 60 4.38 15.36 28.78
N VAL A 61 3.53 16.34 29.06
CA VAL A 61 2.42 16.23 30.03
C VAL A 61 1.40 15.14 29.66
N PHE A 62 1.30 14.80 28.38
CA PHE A 62 0.37 13.77 27.89
C PHE A 62 0.98 12.36 27.85
N GLY A 63 2.22 12.19 28.35
CA GLY A 63 2.91 10.91 28.42
C GLY A 63 3.56 10.48 27.10
N VAL A 64 3.92 9.20 26.99
CA VAL A 64 4.55 8.64 25.78
C VAL A 64 3.47 8.13 24.84
N ARG A 65 3.45 8.61 23.60
CA ARG A 65 2.60 8.10 22.52
C ARG A 65 3.40 7.15 21.63
N VAL A 66 2.80 6.03 21.27
CA VAL A 66 3.42 5.04 20.39
C VAL A 66 2.92 5.26 18.97
N ASN A 67 3.83 5.64 18.07
CA ASN A 67 3.55 5.69 16.64
C ASN A 67 3.95 4.36 16.00
N LYS A 68 3.16 3.92 15.01
CA LYS A 68 3.51 2.75 14.20
C LYS A 68 4.14 3.23 12.90
N ILE A 69 5.29 2.68 12.54
CA ILE A 69 6.03 2.99 11.31
C ILE A 69 5.97 1.76 10.42
N TYR A 70 5.37 1.93 9.24
CA TYR A 70 5.20 0.88 8.24
C TYR A 70 6.25 1.09 7.15
N HIS A 71 7.10 0.07 6.94
CA HIS A 71 8.22 0.14 6.00
C HIS A 71 7.81 -0.45 4.64
N TYR A 72 8.06 0.29 3.57
CA TYR A 72 7.80 -0.08 2.18
C TYR A 72 9.05 0.22 1.32
N GLY A 73 9.99 -0.72 1.28
CA GLY A 73 11.29 -0.51 0.63
C GLY A 73 12.03 0.71 1.20
N SER A 74 12.22 1.74 0.38
CA SER A 74 12.88 2.99 0.76
C SER A 74 11.96 4.00 1.46
N ASN A 75 10.65 3.73 1.56
CA ASN A 75 9.70 4.64 2.18
C ASN A 75 9.26 4.14 3.55
N GLN A 76 8.95 5.09 4.42
CA GLN A 76 8.35 4.81 5.72
C GLN A 76 7.09 5.64 5.88
N LEU A 77 5.98 5.00 6.24
CA LEU A 77 4.72 5.67 6.53
C LEU A 77 4.47 5.66 8.03
N VAL A 78 4.33 6.84 8.63
CA VAL A 78 4.11 6.99 10.08
C VAL A 78 2.62 7.09 10.35
N PHE A 79 2.12 6.27 11.27
CA PHE A 79 0.73 6.28 11.71
C PHE A 79 0.63 6.73 13.16
N SER A 80 -0.26 7.70 13.38
CA SER A 80 -0.61 8.19 14.70
C SER A 80 -1.36 7.12 15.52
N PRO A 81 -1.51 7.31 16.85
CA PRO A 81 -2.31 6.41 17.68
C PRO A 81 -3.77 6.27 17.24
N HIS A 82 -4.27 7.24 16.46
CA HIS A 82 -5.61 7.22 15.88
C HIS A 82 -5.69 6.46 14.55
N ASN A 83 -4.62 5.75 14.15
CA ASN A 83 -4.52 4.99 12.91
C ASN A 83 -4.69 5.86 11.65
N ILE A 84 -4.26 7.12 11.73
CA ILE A 84 -4.22 8.05 10.60
C ILE A 84 -2.76 8.22 10.20
N TYR A 85 -2.47 7.96 8.93
CA TYR A 85 -1.17 8.23 8.30
C TYR A 85 -0.80 9.71 8.51
N MET A 86 0.44 10.08 8.81
CA MET A 86 0.83 11.49 9.09
C MET A 86 2.02 11.97 8.23
N GLY A 87 2.26 11.34 7.08
CA GLY A 87 3.36 11.70 6.19
C GLY A 87 4.46 10.65 6.11
N LYS A 88 5.39 10.90 5.20
CA LYS A 88 6.49 9.99 4.81
C LYS A 88 7.77 10.41 5.53
N LYS A 89 8.44 9.46 6.21
CA LYS A 89 9.76 9.66 6.84
C LYS A 89 10.87 9.22 5.88
#